data_AF-A0A1G7W9C0-F1
#
_entry.id   AF-A0A1G7W9C0-F1
#
_cell.length_a   1.000
_cell.length_b   1.000
_cell.length_c   1.000
_cell.angle_alpha   90.00
_cell.angle_beta   90.00
_cell.angle_gamma   90.00
#
_symmetry.space_group_name_H-M   'P 1'
#
loop_
_entity.id
_entity.type
_entity.pdbx_description
1 polymer ?
#
loop_
_entity_poly.entity_id
_entity_poly.type
_entity_poly.pdbx_seq_one_letter_code
_entity_poly.pdbx_strand_id
1 'polypeptide(L)'
;CKSLTNLDLKNFDTSNVKDMCGMFNDCYNLTALDVSNFNTSNVTTMFCMFSSCESLKSIDVRNFDTSKVTDMDFMFSECKSLTKLDVRNFNTSKVTGMKLMFCDCICLTELDVSNFNTSNVTTMFCMFSSCESLRSINVRNFDTSKVTDMSCLFSYCESLTSIDVSNFNTSNVTYISWMFDGCKNLKTIYVGDGWNTSKIEDTENMFENCINLVGGKGTTFDSEIIDITRAKIDGGKENPGYLTTKK
;
A
#
# COMPACT_ATOMS: atom_id res chain seq x y z
N CYS A 1 14.19 15.85 -11.87
CA CYS A 1 13.68 16.77 -12.92
C CYS A 1 12.82 17.89 -12.29
N LYS A 2 13.37 18.59 -11.28
CA LYS A 2 12.56 19.27 -10.25
C LYS A 2 11.70 20.44 -10.76
N SER A 3 12.13 21.14 -11.80
CA SER A 3 11.39 22.26 -12.42
C SER A 3 10.65 21.89 -13.70
N LEU A 4 10.66 20.61 -14.10
CA LEU A 4 10.05 20.15 -15.35
C LEU A 4 8.53 20.16 -15.21
N THR A 5 7.86 20.90 -16.08
CA THR A 5 6.38 21.01 -16.09
C THR A 5 5.72 20.21 -17.21
N ASN A 6 6.46 19.94 -18.29
CA ASN A 6 6.04 19.16 -19.45
C ASN A 6 7.26 18.48 -20.10
N LEU A 7 7.04 17.35 -20.76
CA LEU A 7 8.07 16.58 -21.46
C LEU A 7 7.47 15.90 -22.69
N ASP A 8 8.04 16.16 -23.87
CA ASP A 8 7.65 15.45 -25.10
C ASP A 8 8.43 14.13 -25.22
N LEU A 9 7.71 13.01 -25.10
CA LEU A 9 8.26 11.65 -25.14
C LEU A 9 8.02 10.93 -26.47
N LYS A 10 7.37 11.56 -27.46
CA LYS A 10 6.84 10.86 -28.65
C LYS A 10 7.87 10.05 -29.44
N ASN A 11 9.14 10.47 -29.39
CA ASN A 11 10.24 9.85 -30.14
C ASN A 11 11.14 8.93 -29.29
N PHE A 12 10.77 8.67 -28.03
CA PHE A 12 11.53 7.74 -27.18
C PHE A 12 11.31 6.31 -27.66
N ASP A 13 12.38 5.66 -28.10
CA ASP A 13 12.41 4.21 -28.30
C ASP A 13 12.81 3.52 -26.99
N THR A 14 11.83 2.90 -26.33
CA THR A 14 12.02 2.17 -25.07
C THR A 14 12.09 0.66 -25.25
N SER A 15 12.05 0.15 -26.49
CA SER A 15 11.94 -1.29 -26.79
C SER A 15 13.06 -2.16 -26.22
N ASN A 16 14.25 -1.58 -26.01
CA ASN A 16 15.43 -2.26 -25.46
C ASN A 16 15.73 -1.90 -24.00
N VAL A 17 14.93 -1.04 -23.38
CA VAL A 17 15.13 -0.60 -22.00
C VAL A 17 14.81 -1.75 -21.05
N LYS A 18 15.76 -2.08 -20.17
CA LYS A 18 15.59 -3.07 -19.09
C LYS A 18 15.38 -2.41 -17.73
N ASP A 19 15.90 -1.22 -17.55
CA ASP A 19 15.92 -0.51 -16.28
C ASP A 19 15.22 0.84 -16.46
N MET A 20 14.06 1.01 -15.82
CA MET A 20 13.34 2.28 -15.75
C MET A 20 13.39 2.89 -14.34
N CYS A 21 14.38 2.49 -13.54
CA CYS A 21 14.61 3.00 -12.20
C CYS A 21 14.69 4.53 -12.21
N GLY A 22 13.80 5.17 -11.44
CA GLY A 22 13.79 6.61 -11.24
C GLY A 22 13.61 7.46 -12.49
N MET A 23 13.07 6.91 -13.60
CA MET A 23 13.01 7.60 -14.90
C MET A 23 12.36 9.00 -14.82
N PHE A 24 11.33 9.15 -13.98
CA PHE A 24 10.66 10.43 -13.71
C PHE A 24 10.71 10.82 -12.23
N ASN A 25 11.65 10.27 -11.45
CA ASN A 25 11.77 10.59 -10.04
C ASN A 25 12.04 12.09 -9.80
N ASP A 26 11.43 12.66 -8.77
CA ASP A 26 11.52 14.07 -8.40
C ASP A 26 11.11 15.03 -9.54
N CYS A 27 10.19 14.62 -10.42
CA CYS A 27 9.52 15.51 -11.36
C CYS A 27 8.36 16.25 -10.67
N TYR A 28 8.63 16.94 -9.56
CA TYR A 28 7.60 17.51 -8.65
C TYR A 28 6.54 18.37 -9.36
N ASN A 29 6.95 19.11 -10.39
CA ASN A 29 6.10 20.08 -11.11
C ASN A 29 5.45 19.51 -12.37
N LEU A 30 5.67 18.23 -12.69
CA LEU A 30 5.09 17.59 -13.88
C LEU A 30 3.60 17.35 -13.66
N THR A 31 2.76 17.95 -14.49
CA THR A 31 1.29 17.90 -14.31
C THR A 31 0.62 16.81 -15.14
N ALA A 32 1.25 16.44 -16.26
CA ALA A 32 0.81 15.41 -17.19
C ALA A 32 2.04 14.77 -17.85
N LEU A 33 1.90 13.51 -18.24
CA LEU A 33 2.95 12.75 -18.91
C LEU A 33 2.30 11.72 -19.82
N ASP A 34 2.71 11.70 -21.09
CA ASP A 34 2.25 10.71 -22.06
C ASP A 34 3.30 9.60 -22.21
N VAL A 35 2.99 8.41 -21.69
CA VAL A 35 3.82 7.20 -21.79
C VAL A 35 3.17 6.14 -22.70
N SER A 36 2.20 6.53 -23.51
CA SER A 36 1.46 5.60 -24.37
C SER A 36 2.33 4.91 -25.42
N ASN A 37 3.46 5.53 -25.81
CA ASN A 37 4.43 4.98 -26.73
C ASN A 37 5.47 4.06 -26.07
N PHE A 38 5.44 3.89 -24.75
CA PHE A 38 6.45 3.08 -24.06
C PHE A 38 6.23 1.58 -24.34
N ASN A 39 7.30 0.90 -24.73
CA ASN A 39 7.38 -0.55 -24.79
C ASN A 39 8.16 -1.04 -23.57
N THR A 40 7.45 -1.55 -22.57
CA THR A 40 8.04 -2.02 -21.32
C THR A 40 8.28 -3.53 -21.26
N SER A 41 8.08 -4.25 -22.37
CA SER A 41 8.15 -5.72 -22.42
C SER A 41 9.52 -6.31 -22.07
N ASN A 42 10.58 -5.50 -22.03
CA ASN A 42 11.93 -5.91 -21.62
C ASN A 42 12.35 -5.37 -20.24
N VAL A 43 11.50 -4.55 -19.61
CA VAL A 43 11.80 -3.90 -18.33
C VAL A 43 11.75 -4.92 -17.19
N THR A 44 12.79 -4.92 -16.37
CA THR A 44 12.94 -5.78 -15.20
C THR A 44 12.82 -5.02 -13.88
N THR A 45 12.94 -3.69 -13.88
CA THR A 45 12.73 -2.85 -12.69
C THR A 45 12.04 -1.54 -13.04
N MET A 46 11.10 -1.14 -12.18
CA MET A 46 10.38 0.14 -12.21
C MET A 46 10.51 0.87 -10.86
N PHE A 47 11.57 0.55 -10.08
CA PHE A 47 11.90 1.19 -8.80
C PHE A 47 11.83 2.72 -8.92
N CYS A 48 11.07 3.39 -8.05
CA CYS A 48 10.91 4.86 -8.04
C CYS A 48 10.50 5.50 -9.39
N MET A 49 9.95 4.76 -10.37
CA MET A 49 9.81 5.28 -11.74
C MET A 49 9.05 6.62 -11.81
N PHE A 50 7.99 6.80 -11.01
CA PHE A 50 7.20 8.03 -10.90
C PHE A 50 7.25 8.65 -9.49
N SER A 51 8.22 8.26 -8.67
CA SER A 51 8.31 8.74 -7.28
C SER A 51 8.44 10.26 -7.23
N SER A 52 7.71 10.87 -6.29
CA SER A 52 7.65 12.30 -6.02
C SER A 52 7.29 13.13 -7.27
N CYS A 53 6.44 12.58 -8.15
CA CYS A 53 5.72 13.34 -9.17
C CYS A 53 4.50 14.06 -8.55
N GLU A 54 4.73 14.93 -7.57
CA GLU A 54 3.69 15.47 -6.66
C GLU A 54 2.55 16.19 -7.38
N SER A 55 2.82 16.85 -8.52
CA SER A 55 1.81 17.59 -9.31
C SER A 55 1.10 16.74 -10.38
N LEU A 56 1.46 15.46 -10.55
CA LEU A 56 0.93 14.61 -11.62
C LEU A 56 -0.51 14.21 -11.30
N LYS A 57 -1.45 14.68 -12.12
CA LYS A 57 -2.90 14.49 -11.86
C LYS A 57 -3.45 13.16 -12.37
N SER A 58 -2.82 12.62 -13.41
CA SER A 58 -3.20 11.37 -14.08
C SER A 58 -2.01 10.81 -14.86
N ILE A 59 -1.92 9.50 -14.92
CA ILE A 59 -0.99 8.76 -15.78
C ILE A 59 -1.69 7.52 -16.33
N ASP A 60 -1.51 7.24 -17.62
CA ASP A 60 -2.04 6.03 -18.24
C ASP A 60 -0.91 5.00 -18.39
N VAL A 61 -0.97 3.94 -17.58
CA VAL A 61 0.01 2.84 -17.56
C VAL A 61 -0.59 1.52 -18.07
N ARG A 62 -1.76 1.57 -18.71
CA ARG A 62 -2.48 0.36 -19.16
C ARG A 62 -1.75 -0.40 -20.27
N ASN A 63 -0.85 0.25 -20.99
CA ASN A 63 0.02 -0.35 -22.00
C ASN A 63 1.28 -1.02 -21.40
N PHE A 64 1.54 -0.88 -20.10
CA PHE A 64 2.76 -1.42 -19.51
C PHE A 64 2.67 -2.96 -19.41
N ASP A 65 3.65 -3.65 -19.99
CA ASP A 65 3.93 -5.06 -19.75
C ASP A 65 4.88 -5.17 -18.56
N THR A 66 4.35 -5.55 -17.40
CA THR A 66 5.15 -5.74 -16.17
C THR A 66 5.55 -7.20 -15.94
N SER A 67 5.34 -8.10 -16.90
CA SER A 67 5.53 -9.56 -16.72
C SER A 67 6.98 -10.01 -16.43
N LYS A 68 7.95 -9.11 -16.61
CA LYS A 68 9.37 -9.31 -16.28
C LYS A 68 9.85 -8.45 -15.11
N VAL A 69 9.03 -7.55 -14.59
CA VAL A 69 9.41 -6.64 -13.51
C VAL A 69 9.51 -7.42 -12.19
N THR A 70 10.62 -7.22 -11.48
CA THR A 70 10.86 -7.82 -10.16
C THR A 70 10.82 -6.81 -9.02
N ASP A 71 10.96 -5.52 -9.32
CA ASP A 71 11.01 -4.46 -8.33
C ASP A 71 10.12 -3.28 -8.73
N MET A 72 9.15 -2.97 -7.86
CA MET A 72 8.21 -1.85 -7.95
C MET A 72 8.22 -0.99 -6.67
N ASP A 73 9.27 -1.12 -5.83
CA ASP A 73 9.40 -0.30 -4.64
C ASP A 73 9.29 1.19 -5.04
N PHE A 74 8.51 1.95 -4.26
CA PHE A 74 8.27 3.39 -4.44
C PHE A 74 7.71 3.84 -5.81
N MET A 75 7.23 2.94 -6.67
CA MET A 75 6.93 3.27 -8.08
C MET A 75 6.04 4.51 -8.25
N PHE A 76 5.05 4.71 -7.38
CA PHE A 76 4.15 5.86 -7.36
C PHE A 76 4.19 6.64 -6.02
N SER A 77 5.24 6.44 -5.22
CA SER A 77 5.38 7.15 -3.93
C SER A 77 5.29 8.66 -4.12
N GLU A 78 4.62 9.36 -3.21
CA GLU A 78 4.43 10.81 -3.23
C GLU A 78 3.79 11.39 -4.52
N CYS A 79 3.01 10.59 -5.26
CA CYS A 79 2.14 11.10 -6.33
C CYS A 79 0.91 11.81 -5.75
N LYS A 80 1.13 12.88 -4.96
CA LYS A 80 0.14 13.53 -4.09
C LYS A 80 -1.11 14.03 -4.82
N SER A 81 -0.98 14.46 -6.08
CA SER A 81 -2.10 14.96 -6.90
C SER A 81 -2.87 13.89 -7.68
N LEU A 82 -2.43 12.62 -7.65
CA LEU A 82 -3.05 11.55 -8.42
C LEU A 82 -4.38 11.14 -7.77
N THR A 83 -5.47 11.29 -8.51
CA THR A 83 -6.83 11.02 -7.97
C THR A 83 -7.35 9.62 -8.29
N LYS A 84 -6.84 9.03 -9.37
CA LYS A 84 -7.17 7.70 -9.91
C LYS A 84 -5.94 7.10 -10.57
N LEU A 85 -5.80 5.79 -10.46
CA LEU A 85 -4.73 5.04 -11.12
C LEU A 85 -5.25 3.64 -11.49
N ASP A 86 -5.07 3.25 -12.74
CA ASP A 86 -5.46 1.93 -13.23
C ASP A 86 -4.23 1.02 -13.35
N VAL A 87 -4.10 0.07 -12.44
CA VAL A 87 -3.01 -0.94 -12.39
C VAL A 87 -3.52 -2.37 -12.66
N ARG A 88 -4.74 -2.53 -13.16
CA ARG A 88 -5.36 -3.86 -13.32
C ARG A 88 -4.67 -4.74 -14.36
N ASN A 89 -3.88 -4.15 -15.26
CA ASN A 89 -3.05 -4.87 -16.22
C ASN A 89 -1.71 -5.35 -15.65
N PHE A 90 -1.32 -4.91 -14.44
CA PHE A 90 -0.01 -5.25 -13.88
C PHE A 90 0.04 -6.75 -13.56
N ASN A 91 1.01 -7.43 -14.16
CA ASN A 91 1.42 -8.76 -13.76
C ASN A 91 2.52 -8.62 -12.70
N THR A 92 2.19 -8.92 -11.45
CA THR A 92 3.15 -8.82 -10.32
C THR A 92 3.71 -10.18 -9.88
N SER A 93 3.50 -11.26 -10.65
CA SER A 93 3.88 -12.62 -10.25
C SER A 93 5.37 -12.83 -9.96
N LYS A 94 6.25 -11.96 -10.50
CA LYS A 94 7.70 -11.97 -10.26
C LYS A 94 8.18 -10.87 -9.32
N VAL A 95 7.29 -9.99 -8.88
CA VAL A 95 7.65 -8.83 -8.07
C VAL A 95 7.97 -9.29 -6.66
N THR A 96 9.13 -8.89 -6.15
CA THR A 96 9.60 -9.10 -4.79
C THR A 96 9.58 -7.82 -3.96
N GLY A 97 9.76 -6.66 -4.61
CA GLY A 97 9.71 -5.33 -3.99
C GLY A 97 8.41 -4.59 -4.31
N MET A 98 7.64 -4.24 -3.28
CA MET A 98 6.45 -3.38 -3.36
C MET A 98 6.37 -2.35 -2.22
N LYS A 99 7.45 -2.16 -1.44
CA LYS A 99 7.39 -1.25 -0.29
C LYS A 99 7.18 0.18 -0.77
N LEU A 100 6.41 0.95 -0.02
CA LEU A 100 6.12 2.37 -0.30
C LEU A 100 5.50 2.63 -1.70
N MET A 101 5.01 1.61 -2.42
CA MET A 101 4.61 1.72 -3.82
C MET A 101 3.57 2.83 -4.06
N PHE A 102 2.64 3.03 -3.13
CA PHE A 102 1.60 4.06 -3.17
C PHE A 102 1.64 4.99 -1.94
N CYS A 103 2.78 5.05 -1.23
CA CYS A 103 2.92 5.92 -0.07
C CYS A 103 2.67 7.39 -0.45
N ASP A 104 1.99 8.14 0.41
CA ASP A 104 1.69 9.58 0.22
C ASP A 104 0.93 9.91 -1.09
N CYS A 105 0.14 8.96 -1.60
CA CYS A 105 -0.84 9.23 -2.65
C CYS A 105 -2.12 9.86 -2.05
N ILE A 106 -1.96 11.02 -1.41
CA ILE A 106 -2.98 11.63 -0.52
C ILE A 106 -4.34 11.86 -1.18
N CYS A 107 -4.38 12.15 -2.49
CA CYS A 107 -5.62 12.39 -3.25
C CYS A 107 -6.20 11.14 -3.93
N LEU A 108 -5.55 9.98 -3.83
CA LEU A 108 -6.01 8.76 -4.50
C LEU A 108 -7.29 8.25 -3.81
N THR A 109 -8.40 8.22 -4.56
CA THR A 109 -9.72 7.90 -3.99
C THR A 109 -10.13 6.45 -4.16
N GLU A 110 -9.62 5.80 -5.20
CA GLU A 110 -9.89 4.41 -5.57
C GLU A 110 -8.61 3.76 -6.13
N LEU A 111 -8.39 2.50 -5.76
CA LEU A 111 -7.27 1.71 -6.26
C LEU A 111 -7.68 0.22 -6.25
N ASP A 112 -7.62 -0.41 -7.43
CA ASP A 112 -7.89 -1.84 -7.58
C ASP A 112 -6.57 -2.62 -7.70
N VAL A 113 -6.23 -3.33 -6.62
CA VAL A 113 -5.06 -4.23 -6.53
C VAL A 113 -5.46 -5.71 -6.48
N SER A 114 -6.70 -6.03 -6.86
CA SER A 114 -7.22 -7.39 -6.74
C SER A 114 -6.53 -8.42 -7.65
N ASN A 115 -5.80 -7.96 -8.67
CA ASN A 115 -4.96 -8.78 -9.55
C ASN A 115 -3.53 -8.99 -9.02
N PHE A 116 -3.12 -8.30 -7.95
CA PHE A 116 -1.74 -8.39 -7.47
C PHE A 116 -1.47 -9.78 -6.88
N ASN A 117 -0.43 -10.43 -7.37
CA ASN A 117 0.19 -11.58 -6.75
C ASN A 117 1.34 -11.10 -5.85
N THR A 118 1.22 -11.32 -4.54
CA THR A 118 2.20 -10.91 -3.53
C THR A 118 2.98 -12.10 -2.94
N SER A 119 2.85 -13.30 -3.50
CA SER A 119 3.46 -14.54 -2.96
C SER A 119 4.99 -14.55 -2.92
N ASN A 120 5.65 -13.57 -3.56
CA ASN A 120 7.09 -13.37 -3.54
C ASN A 120 7.54 -12.13 -2.75
N VAL A 121 6.61 -11.36 -2.20
CA VAL A 121 6.89 -10.15 -1.44
C VAL A 121 7.27 -10.51 -0.01
N THR A 122 8.36 -9.92 0.50
CA THR A 122 8.86 -10.16 1.88
C THR A 122 8.62 -8.99 2.82
N THR A 123 8.32 -7.80 2.29
CA THR A 123 7.98 -6.60 3.08
C THR A 123 6.85 -5.85 2.39
N MET A 124 5.88 -5.38 3.18
CA MET A 124 4.79 -4.50 2.74
C MET A 124 4.89 -3.12 3.41
N PHE A 125 6.08 -2.77 3.92
CA PHE A 125 6.36 -1.52 4.62
C PHE A 125 5.77 -0.30 3.90
N CYS A 126 4.91 0.44 4.59
CA CYS A 126 4.24 1.66 4.14
C CYS A 126 3.56 1.60 2.75
N MET A 127 3.19 0.43 2.23
CA MET A 127 2.73 0.31 0.83
C MET A 127 1.55 1.24 0.48
N PHE A 128 0.63 1.46 1.42
CA PHE A 128 -0.51 2.37 1.29
C PHE A 128 -0.51 3.50 2.34
N SER A 129 0.63 3.76 2.99
CA SER A 129 0.71 4.81 4.02
C SER A 129 0.31 6.16 3.44
N SER A 130 -0.41 6.97 4.22
CA SER A 130 -0.89 8.30 3.87
C SER A 130 -1.73 8.36 2.59
N CYS A 131 -2.41 7.27 2.22
CA CYS A 131 -3.47 7.30 1.21
C CYS A 131 -4.76 7.90 1.80
N GLU A 132 -4.70 9.16 2.26
CA GLU A 132 -5.72 9.80 3.10
C GLU A 132 -7.13 9.78 2.49
N SER A 133 -7.24 9.93 1.17
CA SER A 133 -8.51 9.95 0.44
C SER A 133 -9.04 8.58 0.04
N LEU A 134 -8.29 7.49 0.27
CA LEU A 134 -8.63 6.15 -0.18
C LEU A 134 -9.78 5.59 0.67
N ARG A 135 -10.94 5.37 0.04
CA ARG A 135 -12.17 5.02 0.75
C ARG A 135 -12.31 3.53 1.04
N SER A 136 -11.70 2.70 0.20
CA SER A 136 -11.69 1.25 0.32
C SER A 136 -10.54 0.67 -0.48
N ILE A 137 -9.96 -0.43 0.00
CA ILE A 137 -9.00 -1.23 -0.75
C ILE A 137 -9.28 -2.72 -0.54
N ASN A 138 -9.22 -3.50 -1.62
CA ASN A 138 -9.43 -4.94 -1.56
C ASN A 138 -8.09 -5.67 -1.61
N VAL A 139 -7.66 -6.19 -0.46
CA VAL A 139 -6.39 -6.91 -0.28
C VAL A 139 -6.58 -8.41 -0.02
N ARG A 140 -7.78 -8.95 -0.28
CA ARG A 140 -8.11 -10.35 0.05
C ARG A 140 -7.29 -11.39 -0.73
N ASN A 141 -6.77 -11.02 -1.89
CA ASN A 141 -5.89 -11.84 -2.74
C ASN A 141 -4.42 -11.81 -2.30
N PHE A 142 -4.05 -10.97 -1.31
CA PHE A 142 -2.66 -10.86 -0.89
C PHE A 142 -2.25 -12.13 -0.15
N ASP A 143 -1.25 -12.82 -0.69
CA ASP A 143 -0.48 -13.83 0.02
C ASP A 143 0.60 -13.11 0.83
N THR A 144 0.46 -13.17 2.15
CA THR A 144 1.35 -12.52 3.13
C THR A 144 2.23 -13.52 3.86
N SER A 145 2.20 -14.81 3.47
CA SER A 145 2.87 -15.89 4.19
C SER A 145 4.40 -15.75 4.29
N LYS A 146 5.02 -14.96 3.40
CA LYS A 146 6.46 -14.65 3.42
C LYS A 146 6.80 -13.26 3.97
N VAL A 147 5.80 -12.45 4.31
CA VAL A 147 6.01 -11.07 4.76
C VAL A 147 6.51 -11.06 6.20
N THR A 148 7.60 -10.33 6.45
CA THR A 148 8.18 -10.15 7.79
C THR A 148 7.92 -8.76 8.37
N ASP A 149 7.61 -7.78 7.51
CA ASP A 149 7.40 -6.38 7.90
C ASP A 149 6.14 -5.82 7.24
N MET A 150 5.18 -5.39 8.07
CA MET A 150 3.92 -4.74 7.70
C MET A 150 3.80 -3.35 8.34
N SER A 151 4.90 -2.78 8.82
CA SER A 151 4.87 -1.49 9.52
C SER A 151 4.28 -0.42 8.61
N CYS A 152 3.40 0.39 9.20
CA CYS A 152 2.69 1.48 8.54
C CYS A 152 1.90 1.10 7.27
N LEU A 153 1.58 -0.18 7.03
CA LEU A 153 0.97 -0.63 5.76
C LEU A 153 -0.27 0.20 5.37
N PHE A 154 -1.12 0.57 6.33
CA PHE A 154 -2.29 1.42 6.13
C PHE A 154 -2.25 2.70 6.98
N SER A 155 -1.09 3.10 7.50
CA SER A 155 -0.98 4.30 8.34
C SER A 155 -1.54 5.54 7.61
N TYR A 156 -2.20 6.45 8.31
CA TYR A 156 -2.83 7.67 7.79
C TYR A 156 -3.80 7.46 6.62
N CYS A 157 -4.39 6.27 6.46
CA CYS A 157 -5.51 6.04 5.55
C CYS A 157 -6.81 6.61 6.13
N GLU A 158 -6.89 7.94 6.30
CA GLU A 158 -7.94 8.59 7.08
C GLU A 158 -9.37 8.30 6.59
N SER A 159 -9.58 8.07 5.30
CA SER A 159 -10.90 7.80 4.70
C SER A 159 -11.35 6.33 4.78
N LEU A 160 -10.48 5.39 5.17
CA LEU A 160 -10.87 3.99 5.32
C LEU A 160 -11.84 3.85 6.51
N THR A 161 -12.98 3.20 6.26
CA THR A 161 -13.99 2.93 7.31
C THR A 161 -13.96 1.49 7.80
N SER A 162 -13.49 0.57 6.96
CA SER A 162 -13.21 -0.81 7.34
C SER A 162 -12.12 -1.38 6.45
N ILE A 163 -11.39 -2.37 6.95
CA ILE A 163 -10.39 -3.10 6.18
C ILE A 163 -10.54 -4.59 6.45
N ASP A 164 -10.44 -5.38 5.38
CA ASP A 164 -10.55 -6.84 5.46
C ASP A 164 -9.19 -7.47 5.16
N VAL A 165 -8.50 -7.84 6.24
CA VAL A 165 -7.23 -8.57 6.23
C VAL A 165 -7.42 -10.00 6.73
N SER A 166 -8.63 -10.57 6.57
CA SER A 166 -8.93 -11.92 7.06
C SER A 166 -8.07 -13.02 6.43
N ASN A 167 -7.58 -12.80 5.21
CA ASN A 167 -6.65 -13.70 4.52
C ASN A 167 -5.19 -13.53 4.94
N PHE A 168 -4.86 -12.53 5.78
CA PHE A 168 -3.47 -12.29 6.14
C PHE A 168 -2.93 -13.38 7.06
N ASN A 169 -1.75 -13.90 6.71
CA ASN A 169 -0.97 -14.79 7.54
C ASN A 169 0.18 -14.00 8.16
N THR A 170 0.04 -13.60 9.42
CA THR A 170 1.04 -12.79 10.12
C THR A 170 2.03 -13.64 10.93
N SER A 171 2.03 -14.97 10.78
CA SER A 171 2.88 -15.89 11.56
C SER A 171 4.39 -15.75 11.33
N ASN A 172 4.79 -15.00 10.31
CA ASN A 172 6.19 -14.65 10.03
C ASN A 172 6.49 -13.16 10.21
N VAL A 173 5.50 -12.35 10.57
CA VAL A 173 5.67 -10.90 10.78
C VAL A 173 6.39 -10.67 12.10
N THR A 174 7.45 -9.87 12.06
CA THR A 174 8.21 -9.40 13.22
C THR A 174 7.98 -7.91 13.49
N TYR A 175 7.61 -7.14 12.46
CA TYR A 175 7.35 -5.70 12.56
C TYR A 175 5.94 -5.34 12.06
N ILE A 176 5.12 -4.71 12.89
CA ILE A 176 3.74 -4.27 12.57
C ILE A 176 3.36 -2.88 13.10
N SER A 177 4.24 -2.30 13.91
CA SER A 177 4.45 -0.87 14.10
C SER A 177 3.57 0.06 13.22
N TRP A 178 2.67 0.84 13.85
CA TRP A 178 1.80 1.85 13.22
C TRP A 178 0.97 1.38 12.01
N MET A 179 0.75 0.08 11.83
CA MET A 179 0.03 -0.45 10.66
C MET A 179 -1.31 0.25 10.39
N PHE A 180 -2.02 0.70 11.43
CA PHE A 180 -3.28 1.44 11.32
C PHE A 180 -3.23 2.83 11.97
N ASP A 181 -2.06 3.34 12.37
CA ASP A 181 -1.96 4.69 12.97
C ASP A 181 -2.65 5.73 12.09
N GLY A 182 -3.33 6.70 12.68
CA GLY A 182 -3.95 7.81 11.96
C GLY A 182 -5.18 7.43 11.14
N CYS A 183 -5.63 6.17 11.15
CA CYS A 183 -6.86 5.74 10.47
C CYS A 183 -8.12 6.22 11.21
N LYS A 184 -8.33 7.54 11.28
CA LYS A 184 -9.32 8.18 12.14
C LYS A 184 -10.75 7.72 11.90
N ASN A 185 -11.14 7.39 10.65
CA ASN A 185 -12.49 6.91 10.35
C ASN A 185 -12.64 5.38 10.36
N LEU A 186 -11.58 4.63 10.67
CA LEU A 186 -11.59 3.18 10.66
C LEU A 186 -12.42 2.67 11.83
N LYS A 187 -13.51 1.96 11.51
CA LYS A 187 -14.46 1.41 12.49
C LYS A 187 -14.23 -0.07 12.76
N THR A 188 -13.76 -0.80 11.76
CA THR A 188 -13.69 -2.27 11.84
C THR A 188 -12.50 -2.80 11.07
N ILE A 189 -11.72 -3.65 11.74
CA ILE A 189 -10.64 -4.44 11.15
C ILE A 189 -11.09 -5.90 11.18
N TYR A 190 -11.23 -6.53 10.02
CA TYR A 190 -11.56 -7.95 9.93
C TYR A 190 -10.30 -8.80 9.84
N VAL A 191 -10.22 -9.82 10.69
CA VAL A 191 -9.11 -10.78 10.73
C VAL A 191 -9.63 -12.22 10.73
N GLY A 192 -8.81 -13.15 10.26
CA GLY A 192 -9.08 -14.58 10.22
C GLY A 192 -8.05 -15.38 11.03
N ASP A 193 -8.05 -16.71 10.86
CA ASP A 193 -7.21 -17.62 11.65
C ASP A 193 -5.70 -17.44 11.39
N GLY A 194 -5.32 -16.79 10.29
CA GLY A 194 -3.93 -16.45 9.98
C GLY A 194 -3.35 -15.29 10.79
N TRP A 195 -4.17 -14.56 11.55
CA TRP A 195 -3.74 -13.45 12.39
C TRP A 195 -3.07 -13.96 13.67
N ASN A 196 -1.75 -13.99 13.66
CA ASN A 196 -0.89 -14.46 14.73
C ASN A 196 0.15 -13.39 15.09
N THR A 197 0.14 -12.92 16.34
CA THR A 197 1.03 -11.86 16.85
C THR A 197 2.22 -12.41 17.66
N SER A 198 2.41 -13.72 17.74
CA SER A 198 3.39 -14.36 18.63
C SER A 198 4.87 -14.10 18.30
N LYS A 199 5.19 -13.68 17.07
CA LYS A 199 6.56 -13.34 16.64
C LYS A 199 6.84 -11.84 16.55
N ILE A 200 5.86 -11.01 16.88
CA ILE A 200 6.00 -9.56 16.76
C ILE A 200 6.93 -9.07 17.86
N GLU A 201 8.01 -8.41 17.47
CA GLU A 201 9.06 -7.94 18.38
C GLU A 201 8.85 -6.48 18.80
N ASP A 202 8.17 -5.71 17.96
CA ASP A 202 7.88 -4.29 18.19
C ASP A 202 6.55 -4.07 18.94
N THR A 203 6.54 -3.08 19.84
CA THR A 203 5.36 -2.72 20.65
C THR A 203 4.82 -1.34 20.31
N GLU A 204 5.22 -0.79 19.17
CA GLU A 204 4.88 0.59 18.81
C GLU A 204 3.42 0.71 18.38
N ASN A 205 2.94 1.95 18.26
CA ASN A 205 1.53 2.26 18.38
C ASN A 205 0.69 1.88 17.14
N MET A 206 0.41 0.59 16.98
CA MET A 206 -0.35 0.01 15.86
C MET A 206 -1.70 0.72 15.59
N PHE A 207 -2.37 1.20 16.64
CA PHE A 207 -3.71 1.79 16.58
C PHE A 207 -3.74 3.26 17.01
N GLU A 208 -2.60 3.96 17.07
CA GLU A 208 -2.59 5.37 17.43
C GLU A 208 -3.58 6.17 16.56
N ASN A 209 -4.28 7.13 17.16
CA ASN A 209 -5.28 7.96 16.48
C ASN A 209 -6.44 7.20 15.75
N CYS A 210 -6.66 5.92 16.02
CA CYS A 210 -7.82 5.14 15.54
C CYS A 210 -9.11 5.44 16.32
N ILE A 211 -9.47 6.73 16.46
CA ILE A 211 -10.47 7.21 17.42
C ILE A 211 -11.90 6.64 17.23
N ASN A 212 -12.22 6.10 16.05
CA ASN A 212 -13.53 5.50 15.75
C ASN A 212 -13.52 3.96 15.75
N LEU A 213 -12.39 3.33 16.12
CA LEU A 213 -12.23 1.89 16.08
C LEU A 213 -13.05 1.18 17.16
N VAL A 214 -13.77 0.14 16.76
CA VAL A 214 -14.57 -0.69 17.65
C VAL A 214 -14.32 -2.17 17.34
N GLY A 215 -13.92 -2.92 18.37
CA GLY A 215 -13.77 -4.36 18.29
C GLY A 215 -15.10 -5.08 18.04
N GLY A 216 -15.04 -6.33 17.57
CA GLY A 216 -16.21 -7.11 17.16
C GLY A 216 -17.25 -7.38 18.26
N LYS A 217 -16.94 -7.12 19.53
CA LYS A 217 -17.82 -7.23 20.70
C LYS A 217 -18.04 -5.88 21.41
N GLY A 218 -17.71 -4.78 20.75
CA GLY A 218 -18.02 -3.42 21.21
C GLY A 218 -16.91 -2.76 22.03
N THR A 219 -15.71 -3.35 22.09
CA THR A 219 -14.56 -2.69 22.72
C THR A 219 -14.19 -1.43 21.93
N THR A 220 -14.41 -0.26 22.50
CA THR A 220 -14.06 1.03 21.87
C THR A 220 -12.58 1.34 22.02
N PHE A 221 -12.05 2.14 21.10
CA PHE A 221 -10.72 2.74 21.17
C PHE A 221 -10.43 3.36 22.55
N ASP A 222 -9.19 3.20 23.01
CA ASP A 222 -8.65 3.70 24.27
C ASP A 222 -7.27 4.29 23.98
N SER A 223 -7.10 5.60 24.20
CA SER A 223 -5.85 6.30 23.86
C SER A 223 -4.66 5.88 24.72
N GLU A 224 -4.90 5.21 25.84
CA GLU A 224 -3.84 4.68 26.70
C GLU A 224 -3.38 3.27 26.26
N ILE A 225 -4.09 2.62 25.33
CA ILE A 225 -3.82 1.24 24.90
C ILE A 225 -3.91 1.14 23.36
N ILE A 226 -2.86 1.63 22.71
CA ILE A 226 -2.77 1.81 21.25
C ILE A 226 -1.82 0.82 20.58
N ASP A 227 -1.26 -0.11 21.36
CA ASP A 227 -0.22 -1.05 20.93
C ASP A 227 -0.79 -2.43 20.55
N ILE A 228 0.13 -3.39 20.36
CA ILE A 228 -0.16 -4.77 19.98
C ILE A 228 -1.02 -5.54 21.00
N THR A 229 -1.15 -5.08 22.24
CA THR A 229 -1.95 -5.78 23.27
C THR A 229 -3.44 -5.85 22.91
N ARG A 230 -3.92 -4.94 22.05
CA ARG A 230 -5.27 -4.93 21.49
C ARG A 230 -5.37 -5.48 20.07
N ALA A 231 -4.26 -5.90 19.46
CA ALA A 231 -4.22 -6.56 18.15
C ALA A 231 -4.66 -8.03 18.22
N LYS A 232 -5.80 -8.28 18.87
CA LYS A 232 -6.43 -9.59 19.03
C LYS A 232 -7.93 -9.47 18.78
N ILE A 233 -8.55 -10.62 18.49
CA ILE A 233 -10.01 -10.73 18.36
C ILE A 233 -10.67 -10.24 19.65
N ASP A 234 -11.66 -9.36 19.51
CA ASP A 234 -12.39 -8.79 20.62
C ASP A 234 -13.23 -9.85 21.34
N GLY A 235 -12.88 -10.14 22.60
CA GLY A 235 -13.66 -10.96 23.51
C GLY A 235 -14.64 -10.16 24.37
N GLY A 236 -14.79 -8.85 24.13
CA GLY A 236 -15.58 -7.95 24.95
C GLY A 236 -14.89 -7.59 26.27
N LYS A 237 -15.67 -7.26 27.29
CA LYS A 237 -15.16 -6.70 28.56
C LYS A 237 -14.09 -7.55 29.26
N GLU A 238 -14.18 -8.88 29.14
CA GLU A 238 -13.25 -9.81 29.81
C GLU A 238 -11.92 -9.97 29.06
N ASN A 239 -11.92 -9.79 27.74
CA ASN A 239 -10.73 -9.92 26.91
C ASN A 239 -10.81 -8.92 25.74
N PRO A 240 -10.63 -7.63 26.02
CA PRO A 240 -10.91 -6.59 25.05
C PRO A 240 -9.87 -6.58 23.93
N GLY A 241 -10.33 -6.46 22.69
CA GLY A 241 -9.50 -6.39 21.48
C GLY A 241 -10.13 -5.47 20.45
N TYR A 242 -9.35 -5.04 19.45
CA TYR A 242 -9.84 -4.16 18.38
C TYR A 242 -10.21 -4.89 17.08
N LEU A 243 -10.01 -6.20 17.03
CA LEU A 243 -10.19 -6.97 15.81
C LEU A 243 -11.53 -7.71 15.81
N THR A 244 -12.13 -7.83 14.63
CA THR A 244 -13.38 -8.55 14.39
C THR A 244 -13.09 -9.82 13.60
N THR A 245 -13.54 -10.97 14.08
CA THR A 245 -13.38 -12.23 13.34
C THR A 245 -14.22 -12.23 12.07
N LYS A 246 -13.63 -12.68 10.97
CA LYS A 246 -14.31 -13.01 9.73
C LYS A 246 -13.74 -14.34 9.22
N LYS A 247 -14.64 -15.29 8.96
CA LYS A 247 -14.30 -16.60 8.39
C LYS A 247 -14.16 -16.53 6.88
#